data_AF-M1AGF2-F1
#
_entry.id   AF-M1AGF2-F1
#
_cell.length_a   1.000
_cell.length_b   1.000
_cell.length_c   1.000
_cell.angle_alpha   90.00
_cell.angle_beta   90.00
_cell.angle_gamma   90.00
#
_symmetry.space_group_name_H-M   'P 1'
#
loop_
_entity.id
_entity.type
_entity.pdbx_description
1 polymer ?
#
loop_
_entity_poly.entity_id
_entity_poly.type
_entity_poly.pdbx_seq_one_letter_code
_entity_poly.pdbx_strand_id
1 'polypeptide(L)'
;MSQVSDESTAISKPKAQSISNIEQEQKTSSTSRGQTLKGLTLNSNEFSRVLPESNGAMSVFEGKGVVFNHKRKYILGLWEEICGKLSRTSLDNISSYKDDICEIFKEMSEMNLLDLSPLKSLVDSLFDHATSYDQEHSNFVDKAHEDKKMELISNAKERLELFKIEGGEKAKHVSSNKKSLKKVKRKLATLQGEREGLEAILEAAKKNVKEIQAKILAIEDEISSYENMSLLMLEDSLRLEQKRECLEASRQDLTNYKLRLD
;
A
#
# COMPACT_ATOMS: atom_id res chain seq x y z
N MET A 1 47.29 10.33 3.92
CA MET A 1 46.50 10.05 5.13
C MET A 1 45.09 10.57 4.92
N SER A 2 44.13 9.69 4.64
CA SER A 2 42.71 9.96 4.83
C SER A 2 42.05 8.60 4.93
N GLN A 3 41.70 8.24 6.17
CA GLN A 3 40.96 7.04 6.48
C GLN A 3 39.48 7.27 6.16
N VAL A 4 38.92 6.28 5.48
CA VAL A 4 37.50 5.99 5.35
C VAL A 4 37.21 4.82 6.29
N SER A 5 35.93 4.65 6.65
CA SER A 5 35.29 3.53 7.35
C SER A 5 35.26 3.63 8.88
N ASP A 6 34.20 3.23 9.58
CA ASP A 6 32.80 2.90 9.28
C ASP A 6 32.11 2.77 10.67
N GLU A 7 30.82 2.41 10.70
CA GLU A 7 30.16 1.71 11.82
C GLU A 7 29.55 2.62 12.91
N SER A 8 28.35 2.41 13.45
CA SER A 8 27.13 1.67 13.10
C SER A 8 26.12 2.13 14.15
N THR A 9 24.90 2.46 13.76
CA THR A 9 23.82 2.61 14.76
C THR A 9 22.56 1.97 14.22
N ALA A 10 22.36 0.72 14.64
CA ALA A 10 21.15 -0.03 14.45
C ALA A 10 19.99 0.65 15.19
N ILE A 11 19.13 1.34 14.44
CA ILE A 11 17.85 1.84 14.96
C ILE A 11 16.84 0.70 14.83
N SER A 12 16.53 0.09 15.97
CA SER A 12 15.46 -0.89 16.14
C SER A 12 14.10 -0.25 15.80
N LYS A 13 13.38 -0.83 14.84
CA LYS A 13 11.99 -0.49 14.51
C LYS A 13 11.04 -1.12 15.54
N PRO A 14 10.10 -0.38 16.15
CA PRO A 14 8.96 -0.99 16.79
C PRO A 14 7.99 -1.52 15.73
N LYS A 15 7.66 -2.80 15.86
CA LYS A 15 6.67 -3.55 15.11
C LYS A 15 5.27 -3.08 15.53
N ALA A 16 4.53 -2.48 14.59
CA ALA A 16 3.10 -2.22 14.78
C ALA A 16 2.34 -3.56 14.72
N GLN A 17 1.54 -3.84 15.75
CA GLN A 17 0.52 -4.90 15.71
C GLN A 17 -0.85 -4.26 15.76
N SER A 18 -1.62 -4.58 14.72
CA SER A 18 -2.98 -4.14 14.43
C SER A 18 -3.98 -4.61 15.48
N ILE A 19 -4.91 -3.72 15.82
CA ILE A 19 -6.16 -4.06 16.51
C ILE A 19 -7.17 -4.38 15.42
N SER A 20 -7.52 -5.66 15.30
CA SER A 20 -8.72 -6.11 14.57
C SER A 20 -9.77 -6.48 15.60
N ASN A 21 -10.95 -5.87 15.53
CA ASN A 21 -12.23 -6.57 15.36
C ASN A 21 -13.38 -5.57 15.49
N ILE A 22 -14.01 -5.33 14.35
CA ILE A 22 -15.35 -4.76 14.18
C ILE A 22 -16.16 -5.84 13.46
N GLU A 23 -17.47 -5.81 13.71
CA GLU A 23 -18.59 -6.46 12.99
C GLU A 23 -19.12 -7.80 13.51
N GLN A 24 -20.24 -7.71 14.22
CA GLN A 24 -21.56 -8.28 13.88
C GLN A 24 -22.53 -7.70 14.93
N GLU A 25 -23.68 -7.08 14.63
CA GLU A 25 -24.74 -7.50 13.73
C GLU A 25 -25.57 -6.30 13.24
N GLN A 26 -25.84 -6.28 11.93
CA GLN A 26 -27.04 -5.67 11.35
C GLN A 26 -27.72 -6.73 10.49
N LYS A 27 -29.00 -7.00 10.75
CA LYS A 27 -30.12 -6.95 9.79
C LYS A 27 -31.28 -7.84 10.22
N THR A 28 -32.44 -7.21 10.37
CA THR A 28 -33.76 -7.48 9.76
C THR A 28 -34.73 -6.55 10.52
N SER A 29 -35.78 -5.93 10.00
CA SER A 29 -36.53 -6.03 8.76
C SER A 29 -37.31 -4.72 8.61
N SER A 30 -37.40 -4.19 7.40
CA SER A 30 -38.36 -3.16 7.00
C SER A 30 -39.63 -3.83 6.48
N THR A 31 -40.82 -3.26 6.78
CA THR A 31 -41.84 -2.83 5.78
C THR A 31 -43.28 -2.72 6.34
N SER A 32 -43.90 -1.59 6.00
CA SER A 32 -45.33 -1.32 5.71
C SER A 32 -46.36 -1.13 6.83
N ARG A 33 -46.66 0.16 7.07
CA ARG A 33 -47.96 0.84 6.86
C ARG A 33 -49.25 -0.01 6.93
N GLY A 34 -50.06 0.33 7.93
CA GLY A 34 -51.52 0.28 7.89
C GLY A 34 -52.16 -0.54 9.00
N GLN A 35 -52.73 0.10 10.02
CA GLN A 35 -54.15 -0.07 10.37
C GLN A 35 -54.56 0.76 11.59
N THR A 36 -55.61 1.53 11.33
CA THR A 36 -56.58 2.22 12.17
C THR A 36 -56.90 1.53 13.51
N LEU A 37 -56.83 2.32 14.59
CA LEU A 37 -57.45 2.06 15.88
C LEU A 37 -58.96 1.79 15.72
N LYS A 38 -59.42 0.59 16.07
CA LYS A 38 -60.80 0.32 16.45
C LYS A 38 -60.85 -0.64 17.63
N GLY A 39 -61.65 -0.26 18.63
CA GLY A 39 -62.44 -1.23 19.38
C GLY A 39 -61.96 -1.55 20.79
N LEU A 40 -62.24 -0.66 21.74
CA LEU A 40 -62.89 -1.12 22.97
C LEU A 40 -64.34 -0.63 22.90
N THR A 41 -65.17 -1.55 22.42
CA THR A 41 -66.62 -1.44 22.32
C THR A 41 -67.24 -1.25 23.70
N LEU A 42 -67.94 -0.12 23.84
CA LEU A 42 -69.02 0.07 24.79
C LEU A 42 -70.00 -1.11 24.65
N ASN A 43 -70.24 -1.83 25.74
CA ASN A 43 -71.31 -2.81 25.84
C ASN A 43 -72.66 -2.09 25.73
N SER A 44 -73.37 -2.37 24.64
CA SER A 44 -74.76 -1.98 24.41
C SER A 44 -75.66 -3.21 24.61
N ASN A 45 -76.28 -3.33 25.78
CA ASN A 45 -77.46 -4.17 25.95
C ASN A 45 -78.64 -3.30 26.40
N GLU A 46 -79.58 -3.21 25.45
CA GLU A 46 -81.03 -3.20 25.59
C GLU A 46 -81.73 -2.20 26.52
N PHE A 47 -82.52 -1.36 25.85
CA PHE A 47 -83.74 -0.72 26.33
C PHE A 47 -84.64 -1.69 27.12
N SER A 48 -84.57 -1.65 28.44
CA SER A 48 -85.76 -1.82 29.28
C SER A 48 -86.26 -0.46 29.69
N ARG A 49 -87.39 -0.07 29.09
CA ARG A 49 -88.19 1.09 29.49
C ARG A 49 -88.64 0.89 30.94
N VAL A 50 -87.99 1.57 31.87
CA VAL A 50 -88.65 2.11 33.04
C VAL A 50 -88.23 3.57 33.07
N LEU A 51 -89.15 4.48 32.77
CA LEU A 51 -88.95 5.91 33.01
C LEU A 51 -88.59 6.08 34.50
N PRO A 52 -87.43 6.66 34.85
CA PRO A 52 -87.37 7.41 36.09
C PRO A 52 -88.22 8.67 35.85
N GLU A 53 -89.17 8.90 36.73
CA GLU A 53 -89.91 10.15 36.83
C GLU A 53 -88.97 11.34 36.64
N SER A 54 -89.46 12.35 35.93
CA SER A 54 -88.77 13.61 35.71
C SER A 54 -88.55 14.34 37.04
N ASN A 55 -87.53 13.93 37.80
CA ASN A 55 -86.94 14.78 38.81
C ASN A 55 -86.00 15.72 38.08
N GLY A 56 -86.46 16.96 37.90
CA GLY A 56 -85.67 18.07 37.38
C GLY A 56 -84.46 18.38 38.26
N ALA A 57 -83.45 17.53 38.23
CA ALA A 57 -82.12 17.87 38.69
C ALA A 57 -81.47 18.73 37.60
N MET A 58 -81.66 20.05 37.68
CA MET A 58 -80.81 20.99 36.96
C MET A 58 -79.36 20.60 37.21
N SER A 59 -78.60 20.35 36.15
CA SER A 59 -77.14 20.24 36.21
C SER A 59 -76.60 21.49 36.91
N VAL A 60 -76.19 21.35 38.17
CA VAL A 60 -75.62 22.46 38.93
C VAL A 60 -74.26 22.79 38.31
N PHE A 61 -74.18 23.96 37.67
CA PHE A 61 -72.91 24.47 37.17
C PHE A 61 -71.97 24.75 38.36
N GLU A 62 -71.00 23.87 38.56
CA GLU A 62 -70.02 24.03 39.64
C GLU A 62 -68.79 24.81 39.16
N GLY A 63 -68.88 26.14 39.27
CA GLY A 63 -67.81 27.05 38.84
C GLY A 63 -66.44 26.74 39.46
N LYS A 64 -66.38 26.21 40.68
CA LYS A 64 -65.13 25.79 41.33
C LYS A 64 -64.38 24.71 40.55
N GLY A 65 -65.10 23.72 40.01
CA GLY A 65 -64.53 22.64 39.20
C GLY A 65 -63.97 23.14 37.87
N VAL A 66 -64.62 24.14 37.25
CA VAL A 66 -64.14 24.77 36.02
C VAL A 66 -62.82 25.52 36.26
N VAL A 67 -62.72 26.29 37.34
CA VAL A 67 -61.50 27.03 37.70
C VAL A 67 -60.35 26.06 38.04
N PHE A 68 -60.63 25.02 38.83
CA PHE A 68 -59.64 23.98 39.15
C PHE A 68 -59.08 23.32 37.88
N ASN A 69 -59.96 22.95 36.94
CA ASN A 69 -59.55 22.33 35.69
C ASN A 69 -58.66 23.23 34.81
N HIS A 70 -58.94 24.53 34.76
CA HIS A 70 -58.11 25.48 34.00
C HIS A 70 -56.73 25.65 34.63
N LYS A 71 -56.66 25.84 35.95
CA LYS A 71 -55.38 25.91 36.67
C LYS A 71 -54.55 24.64 36.48
N ARG A 72 -55.19 23.47 36.55
CA ARG A 72 -54.52 22.18 36.31
C ARG A 72 -53.95 22.08 34.89
N LYS A 73 -54.73 22.46 33.87
CA LYS A 73 -54.27 22.46 32.47
C LYS A 73 -53.08 23.40 32.26
N TYR A 74 -53.10 24.56 32.90
CA TYR A 74 -52.01 25.53 32.82
C TYR A 74 -50.69 24.96 33.39
N ILE A 75 -50.73 24.39 34.60
CA ILE A 75 -49.54 23.77 35.23
C ILE A 75 -48.99 22.62 34.36
N LEU A 76 -49.87 21.76 33.83
CA LEU A 76 -49.45 20.66 32.96
C LEU A 76 -48.82 21.16 31.65
N GLY A 77 -49.37 22.21 31.04
CA GLY A 77 -48.82 22.80 29.82
C GLY A 77 -47.42 23.36 30.03
N LEU A 78 -47.21 24.11 31.12
CA LEU A 78 -45.88 24.61 31.46
C LEU A 78 -44.88 23.48 31.75
N TRP A 79 -45.31 22.38 32.39
CA TRP A 79 -44.43 21.24 32.65
C TRP A 79 -44.03 20.50 31.36
N GLU A 80 -44.97 20.32 30.43
CA GLU A 80 -44.67 19.75 29.11
C GLU A 80 -43.66 20.61 28.33
N GLU A 81 -43.77 21.94 28.44
CA GLU A 81 -42.83 22.85 27.79
C GLU A 81 -41.42 22.75 28.40
N ILE A 82 -41.31 22.69 29.73
CA ILE A 82 -40.03 22.44 30.43
C ILE A 82 -39.43 21.11 29.97
N CYS A 83 -40.20 20.02 29.99
CA CYS A 83 -39.74 18.70 29.53
C CYS A 83 -39.30 18.72 28.06
N GLY A 84 -40.06 19.41 27.21
CA GLY A 84 -39.77 19.57 25.79
C GLY A 84 -38.49 20.37 25.53
N LYS A 85 -38.20 21.38 26.36
CA LYS A 85 -36.95 22.14 26.30
C LYS A 85 -35.78 21.30 26.76
N LEU A 86 -35.85 20.73 27.96
CA LEU A 86 -34.77 19.92 28.54
C LEU A 86 -34.38 18.72 27.68
N SER A 87 -35.35 18.03 27.07
CA SER A 87 -35.08 16.86 26.21
C SER A 87 -34.40 17.19 24.88
N ARG A 88 -34.47 18.45 24.41
CA ARG A 88 -33.85 18.90 23.16
C ARG A 88 -32.51 19.60 23.36
N THR A 89 -32.21 19.94 24.60
CA THR A 89 -30.96 20.59 25.00
C THR A 89 -29.84 19.55 25.12
N SER A 90 -28.64 19.86 24.61
CA SER A 90 -27.46 19.02 24.84
C SER A 90 -27.04 19.08 26.30
N LEU A 91 -26.45 18.01 26.83
CA LEU A 91 -26.05 17.92 28.25
C LEU A 91 -25.23 19.12 28.71
N ASP A 92 -24.27 19.56 27.89
CA ASP A 92 -23.36 20.69 28.15
C ASP A 92 -24.06 22.05 28.29
N ASN A 93 -25.35 22.13 27.96
CA ASN A 93 -26.13 23.37 27.99
C ASN A 93 -27.30 23.31 28.99
N ILE A 94 -27.54 22.17 29.65
CA ILE A 94 -28.69 22.01 30.55
C ILE A 94 -28.62 22.99 31.72
N SER A 95 -27.43 23.20 32.31
CA SER A 95 -27.20 24.09 33.45
C SER A 95 -27.64 25.54 33.18
N SER A 96 -27.57 26.00 31.93
CA SER A 96 -27.94 27.37 31.53
C SER A 96 -29.43 27.69 31.72
N TYR A 97 -30.31 26.70 31.79
CA TYR A 97 -31.75 26.88 31.93
C TYR A 97 -32.25 26.92 33.38
N LYS A 98 -31.34 26.86 34.37
CA LYS A 98 -31.68 26.77 35.79
C LYS A 98 -32.59 27.90 36.25
N ASP A 99 -32.21 29.13 35.95
CA ASP A 99 -32.95 30.31 36.41
C ASP A 99 -34.32 30.42 35.73
N ASP A 100 -34.37 30.22 34.40
CA ASP A 100 -35.61 30.23 33.62
C ASP A 100 -36.61 29.18 34.12
N ILE A 101 -36.15 27.95 34.37
CA ILE A 101 -37.02 26.87 34.86
C ILE A 101 -37.45 27.14 36.30
N CYS A 102 -36.58 27.68 37.15
CA CYS A 102 -36.95 28.08 38.51
C CYS A 102 -38.02 29.18 38.53
N GLU A 103 -37.97 30.13 37.60
CA GLU A 103 -38.98 31.18 37.45
C GLU A 103 -40.34 30.57 37.06
N ILE A 104 -40.37 29.64 36.11
CA ILE A 104 -41.59 28.93 35.72
C ILE A 104 -42.17 28.14 36.92
N PHE A 105 -41.33 27.47 37.70
CA PHE A 105 -41.77 26.75 38.91
C PHE A 105 -42.36 27.67 39.98
N LYS A 106 -41.83 28.88 40.12
CA LYS A 106 -42.38 29.90 41.03
C LYS A 106 -43.80 30.26 40.60
N GLU A 107 -44.03 30.56 39.34
CA GLU A 107 -45.36 30.87 38.78
C GLU A 107 -46.35 29.70 38.98
N MET A 108 -45.92 28.46 38.72
CA MET A 108 -46.75 27.27 38.98
C MET A 108 -47.16 27.14 40.45
N SER A 109 -46.25 27.48 41.39
CA SER A 109 -46.49 27.35 42.83
C SER A 109 -47.49 28.37 43.37
N GLU A 110 -47.53 29.57 42.79
CA GLU A 110 -48.47 30.64 43.19
C GLU A 110 -49.94 30.25 42.93
N MET A 111 -50.19 29.28 42.04
CA MET A 111 -51.53 28.77 41.76
C MET A 111 -52.14 27.94 42.90
N ASN A 112 -51.33 27.52 43.89
CA ASN A 112 -51.71 26.80 45.12
C ASN A 112 -52.66 25.60 44.88
N LEU A 113 -52.46 24.88 43.76
CA LEU A 113 -53.35 23.81 43.31
C LEU A 113 -52.84 22.39 43.65
N LEU A 114 -51.52 22.21 43.56
CA LEU A 114 -50.82 20.93 43.67
C LEU A 114 -49.56 21.12 44.51
N ASP A 115 -49.17 20.09 45.24
CA ASP A 115 -47.84 20.04 45.84
C ASP A 115 -46.80 19.77 44.74
N LEU A 116 -46.00 20.78 44.44
CA LEU A 116 -44.93 20.72 43.44
C LEU A 116 -43.58 20.33 44.04
N SER A 117 -43.50 20.13 45.36
CA SER A 117 -42.24 19.81 46.05
C SER A 117 -41.51 18.60 45.46
N PRO A 118 -42.18 17.47 45.14
CA PRO A 118 -41.51 16.33 44.53
C PRO A 118 -40.90 16.66 43.16
N LEU A 119 -41.58 17.49 42.38
CA LEU A 119 -41.16 17.88 41.04
C LEU A 119 -39.98 18.86 41.09
N LYS A 120 -40.05 19.81 42.02
CA LYS A 120 -38.97 20.76 42.27
C LYS A 120 -37.69 20.04 42.70
N SER A 121 -37.79 19.06 43.59
CA SER A 121 -36.64 18.24 44.02
C SER A 121 -35.97 17.50 42.86
N LEU A 122 -36.74 17.03 41.88
CA LEU A 122 -36.20 16.35 40.70
C LEU A 122 -35.44 17.32 39.80
N VAL A 123 -35.99 18.52 39.60
CA VAL A 123 -35.37 19.59 38.80
C VAL A 123 -34.10 20.11 39.46
N ASP A 124 -34.12 20.32 40.78
CA ASP A 124 -32.93 20.70 41.54
C ASP A 124 -31.82 19.66 41.38
N SER A 125 -32.17 18.37 41.54
CA SER A 125 -31.23 17.27 41.33
C SER A 125 -30.68 17.21 39.89
N LEU A 126 -31.49 17.48 38.88
CA LEU A 126 -31.02 17.55 37.49
C LEU A 126 -29.95 18.64 37.33
N PHE A 127 -30.18 19.82 37.88
CA PHE A 127 -29.22 20.93 37.77
C PHE A 127 -27.95 20.69 38.58
N ASP A 128 -28.03 20.00 39.71
CA ASP A 128 -26.84 19.58 40.46
C ASP A 128 -25.98 18.62 39.63
N HIS A 129 -26.60 17.64 38.96
CA HIS A 129 -25.89 16.74 38.05
C HIS A 129 -25.28 17.47 36.84
N ALA A 130 -26.02 18.38 36.21
CA ALA A 130 -25.53 19.16 35.07
C ALA A 130 -24.30 20.00 35.47
N THR A 131 -24.36 20.68 36.62
CA THR A 131 -23.24 21.48 37.14
C THR A 131 -22.02 20.60 37.44
N SER A 132 -22.23 19.42 38.05
CA SER A 132 -21.15 18.47 38.31
C SER A 132 -20.51 17.96 37.02
N TYR A 133 -21.31 17.68 36.00
CA TYR A 133 -20.82 17.25 34.69
C TYR A 133 -20.00 18.35 34.01
N ASP A 134 -20.48 19.60 33.99
CA ASP A 134 -19.76 20.73 33.40
C ASP A 134 -18.40 20.95 34.07
N GLN A 135 -18.35 20.81 35.40
CA GLN A 135 -17.13 20.95 36.18
C GLN A 135 -16.12 19.83 35.88
N GLU A 136 -16.56 18.57 35.84
CA GLU A 136 -15.70 17.43 35.47
C GLU A 136 -15.24 17.52 34.01
N HIS A 137 -16.12 17.91 33.09
CA HIS A 137 -15.80 18.10 31.68
C HIS A 137 -14.74 19.20 31.51
N SER A 138 -14.87 20.31 32.24
CA SER A 138 -13.86 21.37 32.26
C SER A 138 -12.51 20.91 32.83
N ASN A 139 -12.50 19.98 33.79
CA ASN A 139 -11.26 19.41 34.34
C ASN A 139 -10.61 18.41 33.36
N PHE A 140 -11.42 17.73 32.54
CA PHE A 140 -10.95 16.73 31.58
C PHE A 140 -10.38 17.36 30.30
N VAL A 141 -10.95 18.48 29.86
CA VAL A 141 -10.42 19.28 28.75
C VAL A 141 -9.25 20.11 29.26
N ASP A 142 -8.12 19.46 29.53
CA ASP A 142 -6.87 20.17 29.76
C ASP A 142 -6.42 20.79 28.43
N LYS A 143 -6.44 22.12 28.36
CA LYS A 143 -6.02 22.88 27.18
C LYS A 143 -4.61 22.48 26.72
N ALA A 144 -3.75 22.08 27.66
CA ALA A 144 -2.41 21.57 27.37
C ALA A 144 -2.41 20.24 26.59
N HIS A 145 -3.41 19.38 26.80
CA HIS A 145 -3.53 18.11 26.08
C HIS A 145 -3.94 18.34 24.61
N GLU A 146 -4.83 19.29 24.36
CA GLU A 146 -5.30 19.61 23.01
C GLU A 146 -4.21 20.32 22.19
N ASP A 147 -3.48 21.26 22.79
CA ASP A 147 -2.32 21.91 22.16
C ASP A 147 -1.24 20.88 21.80
N LYS A 148 -0.92 19.96 22.71
CA LYS A 148 0.06 18.88 22.46
C LYS A 148 -0.39 17.95 21.33
N LYS A 149 -1.67 17.60 21.27
CA LYS A 149 -2.24 16.79 20.18
C LYS A 149 -2.10 17.51 18.84
N MET A 150 -2.40 18.80 18.79
CA MET A 150 -2.28 19.61 17.58
C MET A 150 -0.83 19.73 17.11
N GLU A 151 0.12 19.93 18.03
CA GLU A 151 1.55 19.95 17.72
C GLU A 151 2.03 18.63 17.10
N LEU A 152 1.66 17.50 17.71
CA LEU A 152 2.01 16.17 17.19
C LEU A 152 1.43 15.92 15.79
N ILE A 153 0.19 16.34 15.55
CA ILE A 153 -0.45 16.25 14.23
C ILE A 153 0.28 17.11 13.22
N SER A 154 0.68 18.34 13.58
CA SER A 154 1.43 19.24 12.69
C SER A 154 2.78 18.64 12.32
N ASN A 155 3.54 18.14 13.30
CA ASN A 155 4.83 17.50 13.07
C ASN A 155 4.71 16.27 12.14
N ALA A 156 3.70 15.42 12.36
CA ALA A 156 3.46 14.26 11.51
C ALA A 156 3.15 14.66 10.06
N LYS A 157 2.38 15.75 9.85
CA LYS A 157 2.07 16.27 8.51
C LYS A 157 3.30 16.80 7.79
N GLU A 158 4.16 17.57 8.47
CA GLU A 158 5.41 18.08 7.89
C GLU A 158 6.33 16.94 7.46
N ARG A 159 6.50 15.91 8.30
CA ARG A 159 7.30 14.72 7.98
C ARG A 159 6.75 13.97 6.76
N LEU A 160 5.42 13.85 6.65
CA LEU A 160 4.79 13.22 5.51
C LEU A 160 5.10 13.97 4.20
N GLU A 161 5.07 15.31 4.24
CA GLU A 161 5.32 16.13 3.05
C GLU A 161 6.79 16.03 2.61
N LEU A 162 7.74 16.04 3.56
CA LEU A 162 9.15 15.78 3.28
C LEU A 162 9.36 14.42 2.60
N PHE A 163 8.71 13.36 3.10
CA PHE A 163 8.81 12.03 2.49
C PHE A 163 8.21 11.95 1.08
N LYS A 164 7.15 12.71 0.77
CA LYS A 164 6.62 12.77 -0.61
C LYS A 164 7.62 13.39 -1.58
N ILE A 165 8.28 14.48 -1.16
CA ILE A 165 9.29 15.16 -1.99
C ILE A 165 10.47 14.21 -2.24
N GLU A 166 11.03 13.63 -1.18
CA GLU A 166 12.14 12.66 -1.28
C GLU A 166 11.76 11.44 -2.14
N GLY A 167 10.55 10.91 -1.96
CA GLY A 167 10.01 9.82 -2.76
C GLY A 167 9.91 10.18 -4.25
N GLY A 168 9.48 11.41 -4.57
CA GLY A 168 9.41 11.91 -5.93
C GLY A 168 10.79 12.04 -6.61
N GLU A 169 11.79 12.54 -5.90
CA GLU A 169 13.17 12.63 -6.39
C GLU A 169 13.79 11.25 -6.65
N LYS A 170 13.63 10.34 -5.69
CA LYS A 170 14.08 8.95 -5.84
C LYS A 170 13.40 8.27 -7.02
N ALA A 171 12.10 8.49 -7.24
CA ALA A 171 11.38 7.94 -8.38
C ALA A 171 11.93 8.46 -9.73
N LYS A 172 12.26 9.75 -9.82
CA LYS A 172 12.90 10.34 -11.01
C LYS A 172 14.27 9.70 -11.28
N HIS A 173 15.08 9.53 -10.23
CA HIS A 173 16.40 8.88 -10.34
C HIS A 173 16.28 7.42 -10.81
N VAL A 174 15.37 6.63 -10.21
CA VAL A 174 15.10 5.25 -10.63
C VAL A 174 14.65 5.18 -12.09
N SER A 175 13.78 6.10 -12.54
CA SER A 175 13.34 6.17 -13.93
C SER A 175 14.52 6.45 -14.89
N SER A 176 15.40 7.39 -14.54
CA SER A 176 16.62 7.67 -15.30
C SER A 176 17.53 6.44 -15.39
N ASN A 177 17.79 5.78 -14.26
CA ASN A 177 18.60 4.57 -14.20
C ASN A 177 18.00 3.40 -14.99
N LYS A 178 16.66 3.27 -14.98
CA LYS A 178 15.97 2.27 -15.81
C LYS A 178 16.20 2.52 -17.30
N LYS A 179 16.22 3.78 -17.74
CA LYS A 179 16.52 4.15 -19.15
C LYS A 179 17.97 3.84 -19.50
N SER A 180 18.93 4.20 -18.66
CA SER A 180 20.35 3.92 -18.89
C SER A 180 20.62 2.41 -18.91
N LEU A 181 20.03 1.65 -17.99
CA LEU A 181 20.12 0.18 -17.94
C LEU A 181 19.59 -0.48 -19.23
N LYS A 182 18.46 -0.01 -19.76
CA LYS A 182 17.95 -0.49 -21.06
C LYS A 182 18.96 -0.25 -22.20
N LYS A 183 19.65 0.90 -22.20
CA LYS A 183 20.68 1.21 -23.20
C LYS A 183 21.90 0.29 -23.06
N VAL A 184 22.35 0.05 -21.83
CA VAL A 184 23.46 -0.89 -21.55
C VAL A 184 23.09 -2.31 -21.98
N LYS A 185 21.88 -2.79 -21.67
CA LYS A 185 21.41 -4.13 -22.07
C LYS A 185 21.43 -4.33 -23.59
N ARG A 186 21.03 -3.31 -24.37
CA ARG A 186 21.10 -3.37 -25.85
C ARG A 186 22.54 -3.45 -26.33
N LYS A 187 23.43 -2.59 -25.82
CA LYS A 187 24.86 -2.63 -26.19
C LYS A 187 25.49 -3.99 -25.87
N LEU A 188 25.15 -4.57 -24.73
CA LEU A 188 25.65 -5.89 -24.33
C LEU A 188 25.20 -6.99 -25.30
N ALA A 189 23.94 -6.97 -25.74
CA ALA A 189 23.45 -7.92 -26.75
C ALA A 189 24.18 -7.77 -28.10
N THR A 190 24.44 -6.53 -28.53
CA THR A 190 25.22 -6.27 -29.76
C THR A 190 26.64 -6.83 -29.65
N LEU A 191 27.36 -6.51 -28.56
CA LEU A 191 28.72 -7.00 -28.34
C LEU A 191 28.79 -8.53 -28.23
N GLN A 192 27.76 -9.15 -27.67
CA GLN A 192 27.68 -10.61 -27.62
C GLN A 192 27.57 -11.21 -29.03
N GLY A 193 26.70 -10.65 -29.89
CA GLY A 193 26.60 -11.09 -31.28
C GLY A 193 27.88 -10.87 -32.09
N GLU A 194 28.56 -9.74 -31.90
CA GLU A 194 29.87 -9.47 -32.53
C GLU A 194 30.94 -10.48 -32.09
N ARG A 195 30.97 -10.83 -30.79
CA ARG A 195 31.88 -11.85 -30.26
C ARG A 195 31.62 -13.21 -30.91
N GLU A 196 30.37 -13.64 -30.98
CA GLU A 196 29.98 -14.92 -31.59
C GLU A 196 30.39 -14.96 -33.08
N GLY A 197 30.21 -13.85 -33.80
CA GLY A 197 30.67 -13.73 -35.19
C GLY A 197 32.19 -13.83 -35.34
N LEU A 198 32.96 -13.15 -34.48
CA LEU A 198 34.42 -13.21 -34.49
C LEU A 198 34.94 -14.61 -34.13
N GLU A 199 34.30 -15.30 -33.20
CA GLU A 199 34.65 -16.69 -32.85
C GLU A 199 34.47 -17.62 -34.05
N ALA A 200 33.38 -17.49 -34.80
CA ALA A 200 33.14 -18.29 -36.00
C ALA A 200 34.21 -18.03 -37.08
N ILE A 201 34.60 -16.75 -37.28
CA ILE A 201 35.68 -16.38 -38.22
C ILE A 201 37.03 -16.97 -37.77
N LEU A 202 37.33 -16.90 -36.46
CA LEU A 202 38.56 -17.45 -35.89
C LEU A 202 38.65 -18.96 -36.11
N GLU A 203 37.57 -19.70 -35.86
CA GLU A 203 37.54 -21.16 -36.07
C GLU A 203 37.69 -21.54 -37.55
N ALA A 204 37.05 -20.79 -38.46
CA ALA A 204 37.25 -20.97 -39.89
C ALA A 204 38.71 -20.72 -40.31
N ALA A 205 39.33 -19.65 -39.80
CA ALA A 205 40.73 -19.35 -40.08
C ALA A 205 41.68 -20.44 -39.54
N LYS A 206 41.47 -20.92 -38.30
CA LYS A 206 42.24 -22.04 -37.73
C LYS A 206 42.13 -23.30 -38.59
N LYS A 207 40.95 -23.63 -39.11
CA LYS A 207 40.75 -24.77 -40.00
C LYS A 207 41.55 -24.61 -41.30
N ASN A 208 41.48 -23.44 -41.93
CA ASN A 208 42.23 -23.16 -43.15
C ASN A 208 43.75 -23.25 -42.94
N VAL A 209 44.26 -22.74 -41.81
CA VAL A 209 45.69 -22.85 -41.46
C VAL A 209 46.10 -24.32 -41.34
N LYS A 210 45.31 -25.16 -40.65
CA LYS A 210 45.57 -26.60 -40.55
C LYS A 210 45.60 -27.28 -41.92
N GLU A 211 44.69 -26.91 -42.82
CA GLU A 211 44.65 -27.45 -44.18
C GLU A 211 45.89 -27.05 -44.99
N ILE A 212 46.29 -25.78 -44.93
CA ILE A 212 47.51 -25.28 -45.60
C ILE A 212 48.75 -25.98 -45.05
N GLN A 213 48.84 -26.14 -43.73
CA GLN A 213 49.96 -26.85 -43.09
C GLN A 213 50.06 -28.31 -43.56
N ALA A 214 48.93 -29.00 -43.71
CA ALA A 214 48.91 -30.37 -44.25
C ALA A 214 49.38 -30.41 -45.72
N LYS A 215 49.01 -29.42 -46.54
CA LYS A 215 49.48 -29.32 -47.92
C LYS A 215 50.99 -29.04 -48.00
N ILE A 216 51.52 -28.19 -47.11
CA ILE A 216 52.96 -27.93 -47.03
C ILE A 216 53.71 -29.23 -46.72
N LEU A 217 53.30 -29.97 -45.69
CA LEU A 217 53.92 -31.24 -45.33
C LEU A 217 53.92 -32.25 -46.49
N ALA A 218 52.80 -32.37 -47.22
CA ALA A 218 52.72 -33.27 -48.37
C ALA A 218 53.70 -32.89 -49.50
N ILE A 219 53.91 -31.59 -49.75
CA ILE A 219 54.87 -31.10 -50.73
C ILE A 219 56.31 -31.30 -50.24
N GLU A 220 56.59 -31.06 -48.94
CA GLU A 220 57.90 -31.30 -48.34
C GLU A 220 58.29 -32.80 -48.43
N ASP A 221 57.34 -33.71 -48.21
CA ASP A 221 57.53 -35.15 -48.39
C ASP A 221 57.81 -35.51 -49.86
N GLU A 222 57.08 -34.90 -50.80
CA GLU A 222 57.30 -35.08 -52.24
C GLU A 222 58.70 -34.59 -52.67
N ILE A 223 59.12 -33.40 -52.24
CA ILE A 223 60.45 -32.85 -52.49
C ILE A 223 61.52 -33.80 -51.95
N SER A 224 61.37 -34.26 -50.71
CA SER A 224 62.30 -35.20 -50.08
C SER A 224 62.41 -36.51 -50.88
N SER A 225 61.30 -36.98 -51.46
CA SER A 225 61.32 -38.15 -52.34
C SER A 225 62.13 -37.90 -53.62
N TYR A 226 62.01 -36.71 -54.23
CA TYR A 226 62.78 -36.36 -55.43
C TYR A 226 64.26 -36.14 -55.15
N GLU A 227 64.62 -35.50 -54.02
CA GLU A 227 66.02 -35.29 -53.62
C GLU A 227 66.76 -36.62 -53.40
N ASN A 228 66.07 -37.64 -52.89
CA ASN A 228 66.63 -38.98 -52.66
C ASN A 228 66.56 -39.90 -53.89
N MET A 229 65.97 -39.46 -55.00
CA MET A 229 65.88 -40.24 -56.23
C MET A 229 67.23 -40.24 -56.96
N SER A 230 67.83 -41.42 -57.12
CA SER A 230 69.06 -41.54 -57.92
C SER A 230 68.72 -41.39 -59.41
N LEU A 231 69.23 -40.32 -60.04
CA LEU A 231 68.99 -40.02 -61.46
C LEU A 231 69.80 -40.90 -62.43
N LEU A 232 70.85 -41.55 -61.94
CA LEU A 232 71.68 -42.44 -62.74
C LEU A 232 71.20 -43.87 -62.52
N MET A 233 70.73 -44.50 -63.59
CA MET A 233 70.51 -45.94 -63.59
C MET A 233 71.87 -46.63 -63.44
N LEU A 234 71.90 -47.79 -62.78
CA LEU A 234 73.12 -48.59 -62.60
C LEU A 234 73.85 -48.83 -63.94
N GLU A 235 73.10 -49.00 -65.02
CA GLU A 235 73.62 -49.16 -66.38
C GLU A 235 74.32 -47.91 -66.92
N ASP A 236 73.81 -46.72 -66.59
CA ASP A 236 74.45 -45.46 -66.97
C ASP A 236 75.76 -45.25 -66.20
N SER A 237 75.77 -45.60 -64.91
CA SER A 237 76.99 -45.63 -64.11
C SER A 237 78.01 -46.63 -64.65
N LEU A 238 77.58 -47.84 -65.01
CA LEU A 238 78.44 -48.88 -65.59
C LEU A 238 79.03 -48.44 -66.94
N ARG A 239 78.19 -47.88 -67.82
CA ARG A 239 78.60 -47.36 -69.13
C ARG A 239 79.57 -46.19 -69.00
N LEU A 240 79.38 -45.32 -68.01
CA LEU A 240 80.29 -44.21 -67.74
C LEU A 240 81.65 -44.72 -67.24
N GLU A 241 81.65 -45.70 -66.34
CA GLU A 241 82.88 -46.30 -65.81
C GLU A 241 83.67 -47.01 -66.90
N GLN A 242 83.02 -47.80 -67.75
CA GLN A 242 83.66 -48.42 -68.91
C GLN A 242 84.28 -47.37 -69.86
N LYS A 243 83.58 -46.26 -70.12
CA LYS A 243 84.13 -45.17 -70.93
C LYS A 243 85.31 -44.47 -70.26
N ARG A 244 85.29 -44.34 -68.93
CA ARG A 244 86.42 -43.81 -68.14
C ARG A 244 87.63 -44.73 -68.27
N GLU A 245 87.46 -46.04 -68.07
CA GLU A 245 88.54 -47.02 -68.20
C GLU A 245 89.19 -46.99 -69.60
N CYS A 246 88.37 -46.93 -70.67
CA CYS A 246 88.88 -46.80 -72.04
C CYS A 246 89.69 -45.51 -72.26
N LEU A 247 89.22 -44.40 -71.68
CA LEU A 247 89.91 -43.11 -71.75
C LEU A 247 91.24 -43.14 -70.97
N GLU A 248 91.25 -43.76 -69.79
CA GLU A 248 92.44 -43.94 -68.95
C GLU A 248 93.50 -44.80 -69.66
N ALA A 249 93.09 -45.92 -70.27
CA ALA A 249 93.95 -46.77 -71.07
C ALA A 249 94.58 -45.99 -72.24
N SER A 250 93.76 -45.24 -72.98
CA SER A 250 94.22 -44.40 -74.10
C SER A 250 95.23 -43.32 -73.65
N ARG A 251 95.03 -42.73 -72.45
CA ARG A 251 95.95 -41.76 -71.84
C ARG A 251 97.30 -42.39 -71.48
N GLN A 252 97.27 -43.61 -70.95
CA GLN A 252 98.48 -44.33 -70.58
C GLN A 252 99.28 -44.73 -71.82
N ASP A 253 98.61 -45.20 -72.88
CA ASP A 253 99.24 -45.49 -74.16
C ASP A 253 99.93 -44.27 -74.76
N LEU A 254 99.28 -43.10 -74.73
CA LEU A 254 99.88 -41.85 -75.20
C LEU A 254 101.11 -41.45 -74.37
N THR A 255 101.05 -41.63 -73.05
CA THR A 255 102.16 -41.34 -72.13
C THR A 255 103.34 -42.27 -72.38
N ASN A 256 103.07 -43.57 -72.58
CA ASN A 256 104.07 -44.56 -72.93
C ASN A 256 104.69 -44.28 -74.30
N TYR A 257 103.92 -43.76 -75.27
CA TYR A 257 104.42 -43.35 -76.57
C TYR A 257 105.39 -42.17 -76.47
N LYS A 258 105.11 -41.21 -75.57
CA LYS A 258 106.01 -40.09 -75.28
C LYS A 258 107.34 -40.55 -74.68
N LEU A 259 107.32 -41.52 -73.76
CA LEU A 259 108.52 -42.10 -73.15
C LEU A 259 109.39 -42.92 -74.13
N ARG A 260 108.87 -43.26 -75.32
CA ARG A 260 109.64 -43.93 -76.40
C ARG A 260 110.28 -42.96 -77.39
N LEU A 261 110.00 -41.66 -77.26
CA LEU A 261 110.49 -40.60 -78.14
C LEU A 261 111.60 -39.75 -77.50
N ASP A 262 111.90 -39.98 -76.20
CA ASP A 262 113.10 -39.51 -75.48
C ASP A 262 114.15 -40.63 -75.44
#